data_AF-A0A7L4HPM1-F1
#
_entry.id   AF-A0A7L4HPM1-F1
#
_cell.length_a   1.000
_cell.length_b   1.000
_cell.length_c   1.000
_cell.angle_alpha   90.00
_cell.angle_beta   90.00
_cell.angle_gamma   90.00
#
_symmetry.space_group_name_H-M   'P 1'
#
loop_
_entity.id
_entity.type
_entity.pdbx_description
1 polymer ?
#
loop_
_entity_poly.entity_id
_entity_poly.type
_entity_poly.pdbx_seq_one_letter_code
_entity_poly.pdbx_strand_id
1 'polypeptide(L)'
;GLWGTRLMEDSNTSRERYLKSVLRELVTYMIFLVVLCVLTYGTVSSSMYYYTRVMSQLFLETPVSKMEKTDFKTLSTMDDFWKFTEGPLLDGLYWEMWYNNKTMAENKSFIYYENLLLGVPRIRQLKVRNGSCSVPEDLKDEIKDCYDVYSVANEDTAPFGLGNGTAWTYTNEKDLNGSSHWGLIATYSGAGYYQDLSRTREVTAVQIASLKKNLWLDRGTRAAFIDFSVYNANINLFCVVRLLVEFPATGGLVTSWQFQPVRLIHYISTFDFFLAACEMAFCLFVLYYMVEEILEIHIHRLHYFRSLWNCLDILIIVLSVVAIGISIYRTSTVDMLLKKLLEDQNSFPNFEPLAYWQMQFNNIAAVTVFFVWIKLFKFVNFNRTMSQLSTTMSRCVKDVIGFAIMFFIIFLAYAQLAYLVFGTQIDDFSTFQDCIFTQFRIILGDFNFTEVEEANRILGPIYFTTFVFFMFFILL
;
A
#
# COMPACT_ATOMS: atom_id res chain seq x y z
N GLY A 1 35.74 16.55 -22.86
CA GLY A 1 35.72 15.09 -23.10
C GLY A 1 34.30 14.60 -23.19
N LEU A 2 34.09 13.28 -23.34
CA LEU A 2 32.75 12.67 -23.35
C LEU A 2 31.94 13.00 -22.08
N TRP A 3 32.63 13.36 -20.99
CA TRP A 3 32.15 13.62 -19.63
C TRP A 3 31.99 15.09 -19.24
N GLY A 4 32.20 16.05 -20.16
CA GLY A 4 32.15 17.47 -19.77
C GLY A 4 30.72 17.95 -19.57
N THR A 5 30.31 18.26 -18.35
CA THR A 5 29.03 18.92 -18.06
C THR A 5 29.20 20.43 -18.03
N ARG A 6 28.09 21.19 -18.06
CA ARG A 6 28.10 22.65 -17.87
C ARG A 6 28.83 23.09 -16.60
N LEU A 7 28.83 22.27 -15.54
CA LEU A 7 29.45 22.58 -14.26
C LEU A 7 30.95 22.21 -14.22
N MET A 8 31.45 21.41 -15.16
CA MET A 8 32.87 21.04 -15.25
C MET A 8 33.68 21.94 -16.21
N GLU A 9 33.05 22.87 -16.92
CA GLU A 9 33.73 23.75 -17.87
C GLU A 9 34.15 25.10 -17.24
N ASP A 10 35.42 25.47 -17.41
CA ASP A 10 35.98 26.77 -16.98
C ASP A 10 35.30 27.96 -17.67
N SER A 11 35.26 29.11 -17.00
CA SER A 11 34.52 30.34 -17.36
C SER A 11 34.89 31.01 -18.70
N ASN A 12 35.82 30.45 -19.47
CA ASN A 12 36.35 31.00 -20.74
C ASN A 12 35.96 30.17 -21.98
N THR A 13 34.81 29.48 -21.96
CA THR A 13 34.32 28.70 -23.09
C THR A 13 33.55 29.53 -24.13
N SER A 14 33.73 29.19 -25.41
CA SER A 14 32.97 29.79 -26.51
C SER A 14 31.48 29.43 -26.39
N ARG A 15 30.60 30.38 -26.72
CA ARG A 15 29.13 30.20 -26.67
C ARG A 15 28.64 28.97 -27.44
N GLU A 16 29.35 28.56 -28.48
CA GLU A 16 29.09 27.32 -29.24
C GLU A 16 29.35 26.05 -28.42
N ARG A 17 30.41 25.99 -27.61
CA ARG A 17 30.69 24.83 -26.75
C ARG A 17 29.65 24.68 -25.65
N TYR A 18 29.24 25.78 -25.03
CA TYR A 18 28.16 25.80 -24.05
C TYR A 18 26.86 25.23 -24.65
N LEU A 19 26.42 25.73 -25.81
CA LEU A 19 25.22 25.25 -26.48
C LEU A 19 25.32 23.77 -26.83
N LYS A 20 26.47 23.31 -27.30
CA LYS A 20 26.71 21.90 -27.63
C LYS A 20 26.67 21.00 -26.39
N SER A 21 27.22 21.44 -25.26
CA SER A 21 27.18 20.67 -24.01
C SER A 21 25.75 20.49 -23.52
N VAL A 22 24.98 21.57 -23.45
CA VAL A 22 23.62 21.48 -22.91
C VAL A 22 22.66 20.77 -23.87
N LEU A 23 22.83 20.92 -25.19
CA LEU A 23 22.04 20.13 -26.14
C LEU A 23 22.31 18.63 -25.97
N ARG A 24 23.56 18.23 -25.71
CA ARG A 24 23.92 16.84 -25.43
C ARG A 24 23.30 16.35 -24.11
N GLU A 25 23.37 17.14 -23.04
CA GLU A 25 22.71 16.84 -21.76
C GLU A 25 21.19 16.67 -21.94
N LEU A 26 20.55 17.54 -22.73
CA LEU A 26 19.12 17.45 -23.03
C LEU A 26 18.78 16.17 -23.82
N VAL A 27 19.53 15.86 -24.87
CA VAL A 27 19.26 14.66 -25.69
C VAL A 27 19.44 13.39 -24.87
N THR A 28 20.51 13.29 -24.09
CA THR A 28 20.74 12.13 -23.19
C THR A 28 19.63 12.00 -22.15
N TYR A 29 19.18 13.12 -21.57
CA TYR A 29 18.08 13.15 -20.63
C TYR A 29 16.74 12.75 -21.25
N MET A 30 16.44 13.19 -22.47
CA MET A 30 15.20 12.80 -23.18
C MET A 30 15.18 11.31 -23.49
N ILE A 31 16.32 10.72 -23.86
CA ILE A 31 16.43 9.27 -24.05
C ILE A 31 16.20 8.54 -22.73
N PHE A 32 16.82 8.99 -21.64
CA PHE A 32 16.60 8.44 -20.30
C PHE A 32 15.12 8.49 -19.89
N LEU A 33 14.45 9.62 -20.10
CA LEU A 33 13.03 9.78 -19.80
C LEU A 33 12.17 8.81 -20.62
N VAL A 34 12.44 8.67 -21.93
CA VAL A 34 11.71 7.73 -22.79
C VAL A 34 11.89 6.30 -22.30
N VAL A 35 13.12 5.89 -21.94
CA VAL A 35 13.40 4.55 -21.40
C VAL A 35 12.61 4.32 -20.11
N LEU A 36 12.62 5.28 -19.18
CA LEU A 36 11.90 5.16 -17.92
C LEU A 36 10.38 5.08 -18.14
N CYS A 37 9.82 5.92 -19.02
CA CYS A 37 8.40 5.86 -19.37
C CYS A 37 8.01 4.51 -19.97
N VAL A 38 8.82 3.99 -20.91
CA VAL A 38 8.59 2.66 -21.51
C VAL A 38 8.60 1.57 -20.44
N LEU A 39 9.51 1.63 -19.46
CA LEU A 39 9.54 0.67 -18.35
C LEU A 39 8.28 0.77 -17.48
N THR A 40 7.84 1.97 -17.12
CA THR A 40 6.65 2.13 -16.28
C THR A 40 5.35 1.75 -16.99
N TYR A 41 5.18 2.12 -18.26
CA TYR A 41 4.00 1.74 -19.04
C TYR A 41 4.02 0.26 -19.46
N GLY A 42 5.20 -0.31 -19.67
CA GLY A 42 5.34 -1.74 -19.98
C GLY A 42 5.08 -2.65 -18.78
N THR A 43 5.34 -2.17 -17.56
CA THR A 43 5.10 -2.94 -16.33
C THR A 43 3.66 -2.83 -15.83
N VAL A 44 3.00 -1.67 -15.99
CA VAL A 44 1.60 -1.46 -15.59
C VAL A 44 0.68 -1.55 -16.80
N SER A 45 -0.02 -2.68 -16.94
CA SER A 45 -1.03 -2.87 -17.98
C SER A 45 -2.41 -2.38 -17.52
N SER A 46 -3.21 -1.82 -18.44
CA SER A 46 -4.61 -1.45 -18.18
C SER A 46 -5.48 -2.64 -17.74
N SER A 47 -5.12 -3.86 -18.15
CA SER A 47 -5.80 -5.08 -17.72
C SER A 47 -5.67 -5.36 -16.22
N MET A 48 -4.62 -4.85 -15.57
CA MET A 48 -4.41 -5.02 -14.12
C MET A 48 -5.58 -4.43 -13.32
N TYR A 49 -6.08 -3.25 -13.73
CA TYR A 49 -7.20 -2.58 -13.05
C TYR A 49 -8.49 -3.41 -13.12
N TYR A 50 -8.85 -3.90 -14.31
CA TYR A 50 -10.06 -4.71 -14.48
C TYR A 50 -9.96 -6.03 -13.71
N TYR A 51 -8.77 -6.64 -13.71
CA TYR A 51 -8.52 -7.85 -12.96
C TYR A 51 -8.72 -7.65 -11.44
N THR A 52 -8.12 -6.60 -10.86
CA THR A 52 -8.32 -6.28 -9.44
C THR A 52 -9.75 -5.90 -9.13
N ARG A 53 -10.43 -5.17 -10.02
CA ARG A 53 -11.83 -4.75 -9.81
C ARG A 53 -12.77 -5.95 -9.76
N VAL A 54 -12.62 -6.91 -10.68
CA VAL A 54 -13.46 -8.12 -10.69
C VAL A 54 -13.22 -8.96 -9.44
N MET A 55 -11.95 -9.12 -9.02
CA MET A 55 -11.62 -9.81 -7.77
C MET A 55 -12.18 -9.09 -6.54
N SER A 56 -12.08 -7.75 -6.49
CA SER A 56 -12.62 -6.98 -5.36
C SER A 56 -14.15 -7.07 -5.31
N GLN A 57 -14.84 -7.03 -6.45
CA GLN A 57 -16.30 -7.15 -6.47
C GLN A 57 -16.77 -8.52 -5.98
N LEU A 58 -16.09 -9.60 -6.37
CA LEU A 58 -16.44 -10.96 -5.96
C LEU A 58 -16.38 -11.16 -4.45
N PHE A 59 -15.37 -10.60 -3.77
CA PHE A 59 -15.17 -10.83 -2.33
C PHE A 59 -15.69 -9.70 -1.44
N LEU A 60 -15.85 -8.48 -1.96
CA LEU A 60 -16.22 -7.32 -1.15
C LEU A 60 -17.67 -6.89 -1.28
N GLU A 61 -18.28 -7.09 -2.46
CA GLU A 61 -19.62 -6.57 -2.80
C GLU A 61 -20.66 -7.68 -2.94
N THR A 62 -20.25 -8.94 -2.76
CA THR A 62 -21.19 -10.05 -2.69
C THR A 62 -21.85 -10.08 -1.31
N PRO A 63 -23.19 -10.15 -1.26
CA PRO A 63 -23.90 -10.16 0.01
C PRO A 63 -23.67 -11.48 0.74
N VAL A 64 -23.57 -11.40 2.06
CA VAL A 64 -23.35 -12.54 2.97
C VAL A 64 -24.45 -13.60 2.84
N SER A 65 -25.68 -13.17 2.58
CA SER A 65 -26.83 -14.05 2.36
C SER A 65 -27.77 -13.45 1.32
N LYS A 66 -28.55 -14.29 0.63
CA LYS A 66 -29.55 -13.84 -0.36
C LYS A 66 -30.62 -12.91 0.22
N MET A 67 -30.81 -12.92 1.54
CA MET A 67 -31.80 -12.11 2.26
C MET A 67 -31.19 -10.90 2.98
N GLU A 68 -29.87 -10.87 3.18
CA GLU A 68 -29.18 -9.80 3.91
C GLU A 68 -28.42 -8.91 2.92
N LYS A 69 -28.44 -7.59 3.13
CA LYS A 69 -27.70 -6.62 2.30
C LYS A 69 -26.31 -6.31 2.86
N THR A 70 -25.85 -7.10 3.83
CA THR A 70 -24.53 -6.95 4.44
C THR A 70 -23.50 -7.57 3.53
N ASP A 71 -22.47 -6.79 3.20
CA ASP A 71 -21.34 -7.22 2.38
C ASP A 71 -20.07 -7.15 3.25
N PHE A 72 -18.91 -7.59 2.73
CA PHE A 72 -17.66 -7.56 3.50
C PHE A 72 -17.28 -6.16 4.02
N LYS A 73 -17.59 -5.11 3.24
CA LYS A 73 -17.29 -3.71 3.62
C LYS A 73 -18.09 -3.23 4.82
N THR A 74 -19.25 -3.82 5.10
CA THR A 74 -20.20 -3.37 6.13
C THR A 74 -20.40 -4.39 7.24
N LEU A 75 -19.48 -5.36 7.38
CA LEU A 75 -19.49 -6.31 8.48
C LEU A 75 -19.39 -5.56 9.81
N SER A 76 -20.19 -5.98 10.79
CA SER A 76 -20.26 -5.31 12.11
C SER A 76 -20.09 -6.27 13.28
N THR A 77 -20.53 -7.53 13.14
CA THR A 77 -20.46 -8.53 14.21
C THR A 77 -19.55 -9.71 13.86
N MET A 78 -19.03 -10.38 14.90
CA MET A 78 -18.29 -11.64 14.73
C MET A 78 -19.12 -12.75 14.06
N ASP A 79 -20.44 -12.76 14.27
CA ASP A 79 -21.31 -13.75 13.60
C ASP A 79 -21.40 -13.48 12.09
N ASP A 80 -21.49 -12.20 11.69
CA ASP A 80 -21.46 -11.83 10.27
C ASP A 80 -20.14 -12.24 9.60
N PHE A 81 -19.02 -12.14 10.32
CA PHE A 81 -17.73 -12.67 9.84
C PHE A 81 -17.80 -14.18 9.58
N TRP A 82 -18.36 -14.96 10.51
CA TRP A 82 -18.51 -16.40 10.29
C TRP A 82 -19.45 -16.71 9.13
N LYS A 83 -20.59 -16.02 9.01
CA LYS A 83 -21.49 -16.16 7.84
C LYS A 83 -20.77 -15.83 6.54
N PHE A 84 -19.94 -14.79 6.51
CA PHE A 84 -19.09 -14.44 5.36
C PHE A 84 -18.13 -15.58 5.01
N THR A 85 -17.45 -16.16 6.01
CA THR A 85 -16.51 -17.27 5.79
C THR A 85 -17.20 -18.56 5.34
N GLU A 86 -18.42 -18.84 5.79
CA GLU A 86 -19.18 -20.05 5.44
C GLU A 86 -19.94 -19.93 4.11
N GLY A 87 -20.24 -18.71 3.67
CA GLY A 87 -20.97 -18.42 2.42
C GLY A 87 -20.09 -17.81 1.32
N PRO A 88 -20.08 -16.47 1.15
CA PRO A 88 -19.42 -15.79 0.04
C PRO A 88 -17.95 -16.17 -0.17
N LEU A 89 -17.19 -16.39 0.90
CA LEU A 89 -15.78 -16.77 0.78
C LEU A 89 -15.62 -18.13 0.10
N LEU A 90 -16.36 -19.15 0.55
CA LEU A 90 -16.29 -20.50 -0.02
C LEU A 90 -16.84 -20.53 -1.43
N ASP A 91 -17.98 -19.89 -1.66
CA ASP A 91 -18.62 -19.85 -2.97
C ASP A 91 -17.80 -19.02 -3.97
N GLY A 92 -17.05 -18.03 -3.50
CA GLY A 92 -16.11 -17.25 -4.31
C GLY A 92 -14.85 -18.02 -4.67
N LEU A 93 -14.30 -18.81 -3.74
CA LEU A 93 -13.03 -19.54 -3.93
C LEU A 93 -13.19 -20.88 -4.67
N TYR A 94 -14.27 -21.62 -4.42
CA TYR A 94 -14.45 -22.99 -4.90
C TYR A 94 -15.61 -23.09 -5.89
N TRP A 95 -15.26 -23.18 -7.18
CA TRP A 95 -16.22 -23.34 -8.27
C TRP A 95 -16.19 -24.78 -8.76
N GLU A 96 -17.31 -25.49 -8.63
CA GLU A 96 -17.38 -26.93 -8.95
C GLU A 96 -17.79 -27.21 -10.40
N MET A 97 -18.56 -26.30 -11.00
CA MET A 97 -19.10 -26.46 -12.35
C MET A 97 -18.41 -25.52 -13.33
N TRP A 98 -18.13 -26.02 -14.53
CA TRP A 98 -17.68 -25.24 -15.67
C TRP A 98 -18.86 -24.52 -16.34
N TYR A 99 -18.60 -23.57 -17.25
CA TYR A 99 -19.65 -22.83 -17.98
C TYR A 99 -20.62 -23.73 -18.76
N ASN A 100 -20.25 -24.97 -19.03
CA ASN A 100 -21.03 -25.97 -19.76
C ASN A 100 -21.66 -27.04 -18.84
N ASN A 101 -21.77 -26.76 -17.54
CA ASN A 101 -22.28 -27.67 -16.50
C ASN A 101 -21.51 -29.00 -16.38
N LYS A 102 -20.27 -29.07 -16.90
CA LYS A 102 -19.37 -30.20 -16.59
C LYS A 102 -18.67 -29.96 -15.27
N THR A 103 -18.48 -31.03 -14.51
CA THR A 103 -17.69 -30.97 -13.28
C THR A 103 -16.24 -30.66 -13.59
N MET A 104 -15.65 -29.75 -12.82
CA MET A 104 -14.23 -29.43 -12.86
C MET A 104 -13.40 -30.68 -12.56
N ALA A 105 -12.17 -30.72 -13.08
CA ALA A 105 -11.24 -31.80 -12.74
C ALA A 105 -11.02 -31.82 -11.22
N GLU A 106 -11.10 -33.02 -10.62
CA GLU A 106 -10.69 -33.21 -9.24
C GLU A 106 -9.30 -32.63 -9.09
N ASN A 107 -9.17 -31.71 -8.14
CA ASN A 107 -7.95 -31.10 -7.70
C ASN A 107 -7.61 -29.66 -8.13
N LYS A 108 -8.48 -28.94 -8.85
CA LYS A 108 -8.23 -27.53 -9.20
C LYS A 108 -9.50 -26.69 -9.07
N SER A 109 -9.38 -25.52 -8.46
CA SER A 109 -10.44 -24.51 -8.46
C SER A 109 -10.07 -23.37 -9.40
N PHE A 110 -11.03 -23.00 -10.26
CA PHE A 110 -10.91 -21.86 -11.15
C PHE A 110 -11.98 -20.81 -10.81
N ILE A 111 -11.54 -19.63 -10.38
CA ILE A 111 -12.41 -18.49 -10.12
C ILE A 111 -12.73 -17.82 -11.46
N TYR A 112 -14.01 -17.62 -11.75
CA TYR A 112 -14.49 -17.14 -13.06
C TYR A 112 -13.96 -17.97 -14.25
N TYR A 113 -13.72 -19.27 -14.05
CA TYR A 113 -13.23 -20.22 -15.07
C TYR A 113 -11.80 -19.97 -15.60
N GLU A 114 -11.25 -18.75 -15.47
CA GLU A 114 -9.94 -18.38 -16.03
C GLU A 114 -8.83 -18.25 -14.98
N ASN A 115 -9.20 -18.00 -13.73
CA ASN A 115 -8.24 -17.68 -12.67
C ASN A 115 -8.00 -18.90 -11.78
N LEU A 116 -6.79 -19.43 -11.78
CA LEU A 116 -6.40 -20.58 -10.98
C LEU A 116 -6.13 -20.16 -9.52
N LEU A 117 -6.78 -20.81 -8.57
CA LEU A 117 -6.39 -20.69 -7.15
C LEU A 117 -5.07 -21.42 -6.92
N LEU A 118 -4.06 -20.72 -6.37
CA LEU A 118 -2.74 -21.29 -6.09
C LEU A 118 -2.65 -21.79 -4.65
N GLY A 119 -2.25 -23.05 -4.51
CA GLY A 119 -2.13 -23.71 -3.20
C GLY A 119 -3.49 -23.81 -2.50
N VAL A 120 -3.51 -23.39 -1.24
CA VAL A 120 -4.69 -23.32 -0.39
C VAL A 120 -4.79 -21.95 0.28
N PRO A 121 -5.97 -21.44 0.63
CA PRO A 121 -6.10 -20.25 1.47
C PRO A 121 -5.61 -20.50 2.91
N ARG A 122 -5.14 -19.45 3.58
CA ARG A 122 -4.75 -19.48 5.00
C ARG A 122 -5.59 -18.50 5.79
N ILE A 123 -6.15 -18.95 6.91
CA ILE A 123 -6.76 -18.06 7.92
C ILE A 123 -5.78 -17.94 9.08
N ARG A 124 -5.44 -16.72 9.48
CA ARG A 124 -4.52 -16.41 10.58
C ARG A 124 -5.16 -15.47 11.58
N GLN A 125 -4.86 -15.64 12.86
CA GLN A 125 -5.44 -14.88 13.96
C GLN A 125 -4.37 -14.41 14.94
N LEU A 126 -4.58 -13.21 15.48
CA LEU A 126 -3.84 -12.66 16.61
C LEU A 126 -4.75 -12.46 17.82
N LYS A 127 -4.22 -12.81 18.99
CA LYS A 127 -4.93 -12.76 20.27
C LYS A 127 -4.09 -12.02 21.31
N VAL A 128 -4.79 -11.46 22.29
CA VAL A 128 -4.22 -10.76 23.45
C VAL A 128 -4.48 -11.59 24.71
N ARG A 129 -3.52 -11.59 25.63
CA ARG A 129 -3.62 -12.34 26.90
C ARG A 129 -4.76 -11.82 27.77
N ASN A 130 -5.40 -12.74 28.48
CA ASN A 130 -6.34 -12.38 29.53
C ASN A 130 -5.61 -11.69 30.70
N GLY A 131 -6.23 -10.67 31.29
CA GLY A 131 -5.66 -9.88 32.38
C GLY A 131 -4.58 -8.91 31.93
N SER A 132 -4.55 -8.56 30.63
CA SER A 132 -3.59 -7.60 30.08
C SER A 132 -3.89 -6.15 30.50
N CYS A 133 -5.14 -5.85 30.85
CA CYS A 133 -5.54 -4.56 31.40
C CYS A 133 -5.88 -4.63 32.90
N SER A 134 -5.63 -3.52 33.58
CA SER A 134 -5.97 -3.37 35.01
C SER A 134 -7.40 -2.85 35.15
N VAL A 135 -8.28 -3.69 35.68
CA VAL A 135 -9.66 -3.32 36.01
C VAL A 135 -9.66 -2.46 37.29
N PRO A 136 -10.35 -1.31 37.32
CA PRO A 136 -10.52 -0.50 38.53
C PRO A 136 -11.11 -1.30 39.69
N GLU A 137 -10.61 -1.09 40.92
CA GLU A 137 -11.00 -1.86 42.12
C GLU A 137 -12.52 -1.91 42.32
N ASP A 138 -13.21 -0.80 42.09
CA ASP A 138 -14.66 -0.67 42.28
C ASP A 138 -15.50 -1.62 41.38
N LEU A 139 -14.94 -2.08 40.26
CA LEU A 139 -15.62 -2.92 39.26
C LEU A 139 -15.06 -4.35 39.16
N LYS A 140 -14.09 -4.71 40.02
CA LYS A 140 -13.45 -6.03 39.95
C LYS A 140 -14.40 -7.19 40.26
N ASP A 141 -15.44 -6.94 41.05
CA ASP A 141 -16.43 -7.97 41.37
C ASP A 141 -17.29 -8.34 40.14
N GLU A 142 -17.54 -7.37 39.25
CA GLU A 142 -18.31 -7.57 38.02
C GLU A 142 -17.44 -8.02 36.84
N ILE A 143 -16.24 -7.46 36.69
CA ILE A 143 -15.36 -7.69 35.54
C ILE A 143 -14.17 -8.54 35.97
N LYS A 144 -14.24 -9.84 35.68
CA LYS A 144 -13.18 -10.82 35.99
C LYS A 144 -12.09 -10.89 34.93
N ASP A 145 -12.46 -10.71 33.67
CA ASP A 145 -11.57 -10.85 32.51
C ASP A 145 -11.43 -9.52 31.79
N CYS A 146 -10.20 -9.19 31.38
CA CYS A 146 -9.86 -7.92 30.74
C CYS A 146 -8.87 -8.17 29.60
N TYR A 147 -9.17 -7.63 28.41
CA TYR A 147 -8.33 -7.72 27.23
C TYR A 147 -8.02 -6.33 26.70
N ASP A 148 -6.74 -5.96 26.73
CA ASP A 148 -6.28 -4.63 26.30
C ASP A 148 -6.20 -4.52 24.77
N VAL A 149 -5.84 -3.34 24.28
CA VAL A 149 -5.48 -3.08 22.88
C VAL A 149 -4.28 -3.94 22.47
N TYR A 150 -4.22 -4.29 21.19
CA TYR A 150 -3.10 -5.07 20.66
C TYR A 150 -1.78 -4.32 20.83
N SER A 151 -0.81 -5.00 21.41
CA SER A 151 0.59 -4.63 21.41
C SER A 151 1.42 -5.90 21.38
N VAL A 152 2.65 -5.84 20.86
CA VAL A 152 3.56 -6.99 20.83
C VAL A 152 3.82 -7.54 22.25
N ALA A 153 3.78 -6.67 23.26
CA ALA A 153 3.95 -7.05 24.66
C ALA A 153 2.74 -7.82 25.23
N ASN A 154 1.52 -7.48 24.78
CA ASN A 154 0.26 -8.07 25.25
C ASN A 154 -0.18 -9.29 24.42
N GLU A 155 0.53 -9.60 23.33
CA GLU A 155 0.23 -10.74 22.45
C GLU A 155 0.25 -12.06 23.23
N ASP A 156 -0.77 -12.88 23.02
CA ASP A 156 -0.88 -14.21 23.62
C ASP A 156 -0.11 -15.25 22.80
N THR A 157 0.78 -15.96 23.47
CA THR A 157 1.64 -16.99 22.90
C THR A 157 1.31 -18.39 23.43
N ALA A 158 0.39 -18.50 24.40
CA ALA A 158 0.01 -19.77 24.99
C ALA A 158 -0.89 -20.58 24.02
N PRO A 159 -0.78 -21.91 23.96
CA PRO A 159 -1.74 -22.71 23.21
C PRO A 159 -3.14 -22.59 23.83
N PHE A 160 -4.19 -22.57 23.00
CA PHE A 160 -5.57 -22.40 23.47
C PHE A 160 -6.54 -23.44 22.87
N GLY A 161 -7.76 -23.50 23.41
CA GLY A 161 -8.81 -24.39 22.91
C GLY A 161 -8.43 -25.86 22.97
N LEU A 162 -8.47 -26.55 21.82
CA LEU A 162 -8.18 -27.98 21.72
C LEU A 162 -6.69 -28.32 21.91
N GLY A 163 -5.79 -27.34 21.78
CA GLY A 163 -4.33 -27.55 21.90
C GLY A 163 -3.72 -28.45 20.83
N ASN A 164 -4.50 -28.90 19.84
CA ASN A 164 -4.09 -29.83 18.80
C ASN A 164 -4.16 -29.19 17.41
N GLY A 165 -3.03 -29.14 16.71
CA GLY A 165 -2.92 -28.60 15.35
C GLY A 165 -2.53 -27.12 15.31
N THR A 166 -2.18 -26.65 14.11
CA THR A 166 -1.58 -25.31 13.90
C THR A 166 -2.52 -24.17 14.26
N ALA A 167 -3.84 -24.38 14.19
CA ALA A 167 -4.84 -23.37 14.54
C ALA A 167 -4.87 -23.02 16.04
N TRP A 168 -4.34 -23.88 16.90
CA TRP A 168 -4.44 -23.76 18.36
C TRP A 168 -3.08 -23.56 19.03
N THR A 169 -1.99 -23.71 18.27
CA THR A 169 -0.61 -23.52 18.72
C THR A 169 -0.02 -22.25 18.14
N TYR A 170 0.58 -21.42 18.99
CA TYR A 170 1.20 -20.17 18.55
C TYR A 170 2.43 -20.46 17.69
N THR A 171 2.59 -19.70 16.61
CA THR A 171 3.78 -19.77 15.75
C THR A 171 4.40 -18.40 15.59
N ASN A 172 5.74 -18.34 15.68
CA ASN A 172 6.47 -17.09 15.56
C ASN A 172 6.49 -16.59 14.11
N GLU A 173 6.67 -15.28 13.96
CA GLU A 173 6.76 -14.60 12.66
C GLU A 173 7.84 -15.21 11.74
N LYS A 174 9.02 -15.55 12.30
CA LYS A 174 10.12 -16.16 11.56
C LYS A 174 9.79 -17.56 11.02
N ASP A 175 9.05 -18.35 11.80
CA ASP A 175 8.71 -19.72 11.43
C ASP A 175 7.65 -19.74 10.32
N LEU A 176 6.73 -18.77 10.36
CA LEU A 176 5.72 -18.54 9.33
C LEU A 176 6.27 -17.89 8.05
N ASN A 177 7.50 -17.35 8.09
CA ASN A 177 8.02 -16.39 7.12
C ASN A 177 7.05 -15.20 6.90
N GLY A 178 6.28 -14.86 7.93
CA GLY A 178 5.34 -13.74 7.88
C GLY A 178 6.08 -12.41 7.99
N SER A 179 5.43 -11.35 7.57
CA SER A 179 5.86 -9.97 7.84
C SER A 179 4.76 -9.20 8.57
N SER A 180 5.17 -8.17 9.29
CA SER A 180 4.24 -7.31 10.02
C SER A 180 3.36 -6.51 9.05
N HIS A 181 2.07 -6.41 9.37
CA HIS A 181 1.06 -5.75 8.54
C HIS A 181 0.55 -4.47 9.18
N TRP A 182 0.53 -3.38 8.42
CA TRP A 182 -0.06 -2.12 8.89
C TRP A 182 -1.56 -2.12 8.63
N GLY A 183 -2.35 -2.32 9.70
CA GLY A 183 -3.81 -2.20 9.68
C GLY A 183 -4.30 -0.78 9.86
N LEU A 184 -5.63 -0.61 9.94
CA LEU A 184 -6.27 0.69 10.16
C LEU A 184 -6.09 1.16 11.62
N ILE A 185 -6.24 0.25 12.59
CA ILE A 185 -6.20 0.60 14.03
C ILE A 185 -4.78 0.43 14.58
N ALA A 186 -4.11 -0.67 14.23
CA ALA A 186 -2.80 -1.02 14.76
C ALA A 186 -1.92 -1.73 13.72
N THR A 187 -0.63 -1.77 13.99
CA THR A 187 0.32 -2.62 13.26
C THR A 187 0.37 -3.98 13.92
N TYR A 188 0.14 -5.04 13.13
CA TYR A 188 0.04 -6.42 13.58
C TYR A 188 1.29 -7.22 13.19
N SER A 189 1.78 -8.08 14.08
CA SER A 189 2.91 -8.96 13.77
C SER A 189 2.54 -10.03 12.72
N GLY A 190 3.55 -10.57 12.03
CA GLY A 190 3.38 -11.70 11.11
C GLY A 190 3.19 -13.06 11.81
N ALA A 191 3.12 -13.07 13.15
CA ALA A 191 2.97 -14.26 13.97
C ALA A 191 1.49 -14.65 14.17
N GLY A 192 1.26 -15.66 15.02
CA GLY A 192 -0.05 -15.98 15.55
C GLY A 192 -0.45 -17.44 15.33
N TYR A 193 -1.76 -17.65 15.36
CA TYR A 193 -2.40 -18.94 15.15
C TYR A 193 -2.93 -19.01 13.74
N TYR A 194 -2.70 -20.11 13.03
CA TYR A 194 -3.14 -20.20 11.64
C TYR A 194 -3.68 -21.58 11.27
N GLN A 195 -4.66 -21.59 10.39
CA GLN A 195 -5.21 -22.78 9.77
C GLN A 195 -5.06 -22.66 8.26
N ASP A 196 -4.33 -23.58 7.66
CA ASP A 196 -4.35 -23.79 6.22
C ASP A 196 -5.64 -24.52 5.86
N LEU A 197 -6.41 -23.93 4.94
CA LEU A 197 -7.65 -24.50 4.46
C LEU A 197 -7.36 -25.66 3.49
N SER A 198 -8.40 -26.42 3.15
CA SER A 198 -8.29 -27.43 2.10
C SER A 198 -8.45 -26.80 0.72
N ARG A 199 -8.18 -27.60 -0.31
CA ARG A 199 -8.43 -27.22 -1.71
C ARG A 199 -9.82 -27.65 -2.20
N THR A 200 -10.54 -28.44 -1.39
CA THR A 200 -11.92 -28.89 -1.65
C THR A 200 -12.91 -28.13 -0.77
N ARG A 201 -14.06 -27.78 -1.35
CA ARG A 201 -15.09 -26.96 -0.68
C ARG A 201 -15.63 -27.65 0.57
N GLU A 202 -15.93 -28.95 0.49
CA GLU A 202 -16.57 -29.68 1.59
C GLU A 202 -15.65 -29.80 2.80
N VAL A 203 -14.37 -30.09 2.57
CA VAL A 203 -13.38 -30.20 3.65
C VAL A 203 -13.14 -28.85 4.30
N THR A 204 -13.02 -27.77 3.50
CA THR A 204 -12.87 -26.42 4.03
C THR A 204 -14.10 -25.99 4.84
N ALA A 205 -15.31 -26.29 4.38
CA ALA A 205 -16.54 -26.00 5.11
C ALA A 205 -16.57 -26.72 6.47
N VAL A 206 -16.15 -27.99 6.52
CA VAL A 206 -16.04 -28.74 7.78
C VAL A 206 -14.97 -28.15 8.71
N GLN A 207 -13.83 -27.70 8.17
CA GLN A 207 -12.78 -27.04 8.95
C GLN A 207 -13.29 -25.73 9.57
N ILE A 208 -13.94 -24.86 8.79
CA ILE A 208 -14.49 -23.59 9.26
C ILE A 208 -15.59 -23.82 10.31
N ALA A 209 -16.51 -24.75 10.05
CA ALA A 209 -17.55 -25.11 11.02
C ALA A 209 -16.97 -25.66 12.33
N SER A 210 -15.86 -26.41 12.27
CA SER A 210 -15.13 -26.88 13.45
C SER A 210 -14.48 -25.72 14.22
N LEU A 211 -13.85 -24.76 13.52
CA LEU A 211 -13.27 -23.57 14.16
C LEU A 211 -14.34 -22.73 14.86
N LYS A 212 -15.50 -22.52 14.21
CA LYS A 212 -16.65 -21.83 14.78
C LYS A 212 -17.20 -22.54 16.01
N LYS A 213 -17.40 -23.86 15.92
CA LYS A 213 -17.91 -24.69 17.03
C LYS A 213 -17.00 -24.66 18.26
N ASN A 214 -15.68 -24.62 18.04
CA ASN A 214 -14.69 -24.60 19.12
C ASN A 214 -14.29 -23.18 19.56
N LEU A 215 -15.04 -22.14 19.14
CA LEU A 215 -14.81 -20.74 19.54
C LEU A 215 -13.38 -20.27 19.26
N TRP A 216 -12.88 -20.53 18.05
CA TRP A 216 -11.55 -20.10 17.65
C TRP A 216 -11.37 -18.58 17.75
N LEU A 217 -12.39 -17.83 17.33
CA LEU A 217 -12.52 -16.39 17.58
C LEU A 217 -13.22 -16.15 18.91
N ASP A 218 -12.60 -15.35 19.76
CA ASP A 218 -13.08 -14.98 21.09
C ASP A 218 -12.86 -13.49 21.38
N ARG A 219 -13.28 -13.04 22.56
CA ARG A 219 -13.19 -11.64 23.00
C ARG A 219 -11.76 -11.06 23.01
N GLY A 220 -10.76 -11.93 23.18
CA GLY A 220 -9.34 -11.56 23.17
C GLY A 220 -8.73 -11.43 21.77
N THR A 221 -9.49 -11.77 20.73
CA THR A 221 -9.03 -11.66 19.34
C THR A 221 -8.93 -10.20 18.92
N ARG A 222 -7.89 -9.86 18.16
CA ARG A 222 -7.66 -8.48 17.67
C ARG A 222 -7.59 -8.38 16.17
N ALA A 223 -7.08 -9.40 15.48
CA ALA A 223 -7.05 -9.42 14.03
C ALA A 223 -7.25 -10.84 13.50
N ALA A 224 -8.03 -10.96 12.43
CA ALA A 224 -8.15 -12.15 11.61
C ALA A 224 -7.80 -11.81 10.16
N PHE A 225 -6.90 -12.59 9.57
CA PHE A 225 -6.43 -12.47 8.20
C PHE A 225 -6.91 -13.67 7.39
N ILE A 226 -7.39 -13.43 6.18
CA ILE A 226 -7.65 -14.46 5.17
C ILE A 226 -6.75 -14.13 3.99
N ASP A 227 -5.70 -14.93 3.81
CA ASP A 227 -4.69 -14.75 2.78
C ASP A 227 -4.81 -15.88 1.74
N PHE A 228 -4.85 -15.52 0.47
CA PHE A 228 -4.76 -16.48 -0.64
C PHE A 228 -4.18 -15.82 -1.89
N SER A 229 -3.79 -16.64 -2.86
CA SER A 229 -3.24 -16.15 -4.12
C SER A 229 -3.89 -16.83 -5.31
N VAL A 230 -4.07 -16.05 -6.36
CA VAL A 230 -4.73 -16.46 -7.59
C VAL A 230 -3.83 -16.14 -8.77
N TYR A 231 -3.84 -16.97 -9.80
CA TYR A 231 -3.08 -16.75 -11.02
C TYR A 231 -3.98 -16.80 -12.26
N ASN A 232 -3.95 -15.75 -13.06
CA ASN A 232 -4.62 -15.71 -14.35
C ASN A 232 -3.63 -16.11 -15.46
N ALA A 233 -3.92 -17.23 -16.14
CA ALA A 233 -3.09 -17.77 -17.20
C ALA A 233 -3.16 -16.97 -18.52
N ASN A 234 -4.29 -16.30 -18.79
CA ASN A 234 -4.50 -15.57 -20.04
C ASN A 234 -3.62 -14.31 -20.13
N ILE A 235 -3.41 -13.64 -19.01
CA ILE A 235 -2.62 -12.40 -18.92
C ILE A 235 -1.31 -12.55 -18.15
N ASN A 236 -1.00 -13.74 -17.64
CA ASN A 236 0.18 -14.03 -16.81
C ASN A 236 0.34 -13.04 -15.64
N LEU A 237 -0.73 -12.89 -14.86
CA LEU A 237 -0.75 -12.06 -13.65
C LEU A 237 -1.17 -12.88 -12.44
N PHE A 238 -0.47 -12.64 -11.35
CA PHE A 238 -0.82 -13.15 -10.03
C PHE A 238 -1.59 -12.07 -9.30
N CYS A 239 -2.56 -12.45 -8.48
CA CYS A 239 -3.23 -11.58 -7.52
C CYS A 239 -3.02 -12.17 -6.13
N VAL A 240 -2.36 -11.40 -5.26
CA VAL A 240 -2.28 -11.73 -3.83
C VAL A 240 -3.41 -11.00 -3.14
N VAL A 241 -4.29 -11.76 -2.50
CA VAL A 241 -5.47 -11.25 -1.81
C VAL A 241 -5.26 -11.41 -0.31
N ARG A 242 -5.48 -10.32 0.41
CA ARG A 242 -5.54 -10.28 1.86
C ARG A 242 -6.81 -9.58 2.28
N LEU A 243 -7.61 -10.28 3.07
CA LEU A 243 -8.75 -9.72 3.77
C LEU A 243 -8.40 -9.65 5.25
N LEU A 244 -8.49 -8.46 5.83
CA LEU A 244 -8.19 -8.21 7.24
C LEU A 244 -9.46 -7.77 7.95
N VAL A 245 -9.74 -8.44 9.05
CA VAL A 245 -10.82 -8.11 9.96
C VAL A 245 -10.21 -7.79 11.32
N GLU A 246 -10.31 -6.54 11.73
CA GLU A 246 -9.81 -6.02 13.00
C GLU A 246 -10.94 -5.97 14.01
N PHE A 247 -10.65 -6.44 15.22
CA PHE A 247 -11.56 -6.45 16.36
C PHE A 247 -11.02 -5.46 17.41
N PRO A 248 -11.43 -4.18 17.36
CA PRO A 248 -11.03 -3.23 18.38
C PRO A 248 -11.44 -3.70 19.79
N ALA A 249 -10.68 -3.28 20.80
CA ALA A 249 -10.94 -3.66 22.20
C ALA A 249 -12.31 -3.18 22.72
N THR A 250 -12.97 -2.26 22.01
CA THR A 250 -14.32 -1.78 22.28
C THR A 250 -15.44 -2.78 21.91
N GLY A 251 -15.11 -3.87 21.19
CA GLY A 251 -16.06 -4.94 20.87
C GLY A 251 -16.77 -4.84 19.51
N GLY A 252 -16.35 -3.93 18.64
CA GLY A 252 -16.81 -3.83 17.25
C GLY A 252 -15.95 -4.64 16.27
N LEU A 253 -16.17 -4.40 14.97
CA LEU A 253 -15.46 -5.03 13.86
C LEU A 253 -15.17 -3.98 12.79
N VAL A 254 -13.93 -3.94 12.29
CA VAL A 254 -13.50 -3.07 11.20
C VAL A 254 -12.87 -3.93 10.12
N THR A 255 -13.31 -3.78 8.88
CA THR A 255 -12.76 -4.55 7.75
C THR A 255 -11.83 -3.70 6.90
N SER A 256 -10.77 -4.33 6.41
CA SER A 256 -9.89 -3.78 5.40
C SER A 256 -9.46 -4.88 4.43
N TRP A 257 -8.96 -4.49 3.26
CA TRP A 257 -8.63 -5.42 2.19
C TRP A 257 -7.47 -4.91 1.36
N GLN A 258 -6.73 -5.85 0.79
CA GLN A 258 -5.64 -5.57 -0.14
C GLN A 258 -5.68 -6.58 -1.29
N PHE A 259 -5.84 -6.07 -2.51
CA PHE A 259 -5.77 -6.84 -3.75
C PHE A 259 -4.56 -6.36 -4.54
N GLN A 260 -3.47 -7.13 -4.51
CA GLN A 260 -2.23 -6.74 -5.16
C GLN A 260 -1.98 -7.60 -6.41
N PRO A 261 -2.11 -7.02 -7.63
CA PRO A 261 -1.69 -7.70 -8.83
C PRO A 261 -0.15 -7.63 -8.92
N VAL A 262 0.46 -8.77 -9.22
CA VAL A 262 1.91 -8.91 -9.37
C VAL A 262 2.21 -9.73 -10.61
N ARG A 263 3.14 -9.25 -11.43
CA ARG A 263 3.70 -10.01 -12.54
C ARG A 263 4.97 -10.70 -12.05
N LEU A 264 4.90 -12.00 -11.75
CA LEU A 264 6.02 -12.76 -11.19
C LEU A 264 6.91 -13.36 -12.29
N ILE A 265 6.30 -13.97 -13.29
CA ILE A 265 7.01 -14.63 -14.39
C ILE A 265 7.31 -13.61 -15.48
N HIS A 266 8.59 -13.35 -15.68
CA HIS A 266 9.12 -12.48 -16.73
C HIS A 266 9.66 -13.33 -17.90
N TYR A 267 9.90 -12.71 -19.06
CA TYR A 267 10.57 -13.33 -20.25
C TYR A 267 9.74 -14.37 -21.03
N ILE A 268 8.44 -14.15 -21.23
CA ILE A 268 7.63 -15.04 -22.07
C ILE A 268 7.46 -14.45 -23.48
N SER A 269 7.09 -13.18 -23.54
CA SER A 269 6.80 -12.49 -24.81
C SER A 269 8.05 -11.81 -25.39
N THR A 270 8.05 -11.56 -26.70
CA THR A 270 9.08 -10.72 -27.36
C THR A 270 9.13 -9.32 -26.76
N PHE A 271 7.98 -8.80 -26.31
CA PHE A 271 7.88 -7.53 -25.59
C PHE A 271 8.61 -7.57 -24.24
N ASP A 272 8.65 -8.72 -23.56
CA ASP A 272 9.34 -8.84 -22.27
C ASP A 272 10.86 -8.81 -22.45
N PHE A 273 11.38 -9.42 -23.52
CA PHE A 273 12.80 -9.29 -23.89
C PHE A 273 13.17 -7.84 -24.23
N PHE A 274 12.28 -7.11 -24.89
CA PHE A 274 12.46 -5.69 -25.13
C PHE A 274 12.48 -4.88 -23.83
N LEU A 275 11.55 -5.14 -22.91
CA LEU A 275 11.53 -4.52 -21.58
C LEU A 275 12.82 -4.80 -20.79
N ALA A 276 13.33 -6.03 -20.86
CA ALA A 276 14.59 -6.38 -20.21
C ALA A 276 15.79 -5.62 -20.80
N ALA A 277 15.81 -5.40 -22.12
CA ALA A 277 16.81 -4.55 -22.76
C ALA A 277 16.69 -3.09 -22.29
N CYS A 278 15.47 -2.58 -22.12
CA CYS A 278 15.24 -1.26 -21.52
C CYS A 278 15.67 -1.19 -20.05
N GLU A 279 15.49 -2.27 -19.27
CA GLU A 279 15.93 -2.34 -17.86
C GLU A 279 17.46 -2.28 -17.78
N MET A 280 18.17 -3.04 -18.63
CA MET A 280 19.63 -2.95 -18.74
C MET A 280 20.08 -1.55 -19.15
N ALA A 281 19.42 -0.93 -20.13
CA ALA A 281 19.72 0.44 -20.55
C ALA A 281 19.50 1.45 -19.41
N PHE A 282 18.43 1.30 -18.63
CA PHE A 282 18.16 2.12 -17.46
C PHE A 282 19.26 2.00 -16.41
N CYS A 283 19.70 0.78 -16.08
CA CYS A 283 20.82 0.55 -15.17
C CYS A 283 22.11 1.24 -15.65
N LEU A 284 22.40 1.20 -16.96
CA LEU A 284 23.55 1.89 -17.54
C LEU A 284 23.44 3.42 -17.44
N PHE A 285 22.25 3.99 -17.67
CA PHE A 285 22.02 5.42 -17.48
C PHE A 285 22.18 5.86 -16.03
N VAL A 286 21.68 5.06 -15.07
CA VAL A 286 21.86 5.35 -13.64
C VAL A 286 23.34 5.33 -13.29
N LEU A 287 24.12 4.35 -13.75
CA LEU A 287 25.57 4.32 -13.55
C LEU A 287 26.28 5.53 -14.20
N TYR A 288 25.88 5.91 -15.42
CA TYR A 288 26.40 7.10 -16.10
C TYR A 288 26.18 8.36 -15.25
N TYR A 289 24.94 8.60 -14.79
CA TYR A 289 24.62 9.76 -13.94
C TYR A 289 25.29 9.69 -12.56
N MET A 290 25.45 8.50 -11.97
CA MET A 290 26.19 8.34 -10.71
C MET A 290 27.63 8.83 -10.84
N VAL A 291 28.34 8.42 -11.91
CA VAL A 291 29.73 8.84 -12.13
C VAL A 291 29.81 10.35 -12.40
N GLU A 292 28.88 10.89 -13.20
CA GLU A 292 28.78 12.32 -13.49
C GLU A 292 28.64 13.13 -12.19
N GLU A 293 27.67 12.79 -11.33
CA GLU A 293 27.42 13.53 -10.09
C GLU A 293 28.56 13.39 -9.07
N ILE A 294 29.20 12.20 -8.96
CA ILE A 294 30.36 12.01 -8.08
C ILE A 294 31.51 12.94 -8.49
N LEU A 295 31.76 13.08 -9.79
CA LEU A 295 32.78 14.00 -10.31
C LEU A 295 32.44 15.46 -10.00
N GLU A 296 31.19 15.89 -10.19
CA GLU A 296 30.74 17.25 -9.87
C GLU A 296 30.86 17.57 -8.37
N ILE A 297 30.47 16.62 -7.51
CA ILE A 297 30.60 16.75 -6.05
C ILE A 297 32.08 16.84 -5.66
N HIS A 298 32.97 16.10 -6.31
CA HIS A 298 34.40 16.16 -6.01
C HIS A 298 35.03 17.53 -6.34
N ILE A 299 34.59 18.14 -7.45
CA ILE A 299 35.08 19.46 -7.90
C ILE A 299 34.49 20.59 -7.05
N HIS A 300 33.16 20.61 -6.87
CA HIS A 300 32.44 21.74 -6.25
C HIS A 300 32.18 21.59 -4.74
N ARG A 301 32.44 20.40 -4.18
CA ARG A 301 32.30 20.06 -2.75
C ARG A 301 30.98 20.57 -2.16
N LEU A 302 31.06 21.45 -1.15
CA LEU A 302 29.90 21.98 -0.43
C LEU A 302 29.08 23.00 -1.23
N HIS A 303 29.65 23.61 -2.27
CA HIS A 303 28.92 24.58 -3.10
C HIS A 303 27.82 23.88 -3.92
N TYR A 304 28.04 22.62 -4.28
CA TYR A 304 27.11 21.81 -5.06
C TYR A 304 25.72 21.70 -4.41
N PHE A 305 25.65 21.48 -3.09
CA PHE A 305 24.40 21.28 -2.35
C PHE A 305 23.53 22.53 -2.20
N ARG A 306 24.03 23.72 -2.59
CA ARG A 306 23.25 24.96 -2.52
C ARG A 306 22.23 25.10 -3.66
N SER A 307 22.41 24.36 -4.75
CA SER A 307 21.51 24.36 -5.91
C SER A 307 20.38 23.35 -5.72
N LEU A 308 19.12 23.80 -5.82
CA LEU A 308 17.94 22.93 -5.71
C LEU A 308 17.91 21.85 -6.81
N TRP A 309 18.37 22.18 -8.02
CA TRP A 309 18.41 21.24 -9.14
C TRP A 309 19.38 20.10 -8.89
N ASN A 310 20.53 20.40 -8.29
CA ASN A 310 21.57 19.43 -7.96
C ASN A 310 21.10 18.48 -6.84
N CYS A 311 20.36 19.01 -5.85
CA CYS A 311 19.72 18.18 -4.82
C CYS A 311 18.67 17.22 -5.42
N LEU A 312 17.88 17.71 -6.39
CA LEU A 312 16.92 16.89 -7.12
C LEU A 312 17.61 15.81 -7.97
N ASP A 313 18.77 16.11 -8.56
CA ASP A 313 19.60 15.17 -9.32
C ASP A 313 20.08 14.01 -8.42
N ILE A 314 20.60 14.31 -7.22
CA ILE A 314 20.96 13.29 -6.21
C ILE A 314 19.74 12.46 -5.79
N LEU A 315 18.59 13.10 -5.54
CA LEU A 315 17.38 12.40 -5.10
C LEU A 315 16.91 11.36 -6.12
N ILE A 316 16.90 11.71 -7.41
CA ILE A 316 16.54 10.78 -8.50
C ILE A 316 17.48 9.58 -8.52
N ILE A 317 18.79 9.80 -8.36
CA ILE A 317 19.78 8.72 -8.35
C ILE A 317 19.57 7.79 -7.16
N VAL A 318 19.39 8.33 -5.96
CA VAL A 318 19.16 7.53 -4.75
C VAL A 318 17.91 6.67 -4.91
N LEU A 319 16.79 7.25 -5.34
CA LEU A 319 15.55 6.50 -5.58
C LEU A 319 15.72 5.42 -6.65
N SER A 320 16.46 5.71 -7.72
CA SER A 320 16.73 4.75 -8.80
C SER A 320 17.58 3.58 -8.33
N VAL A 321 18.62 3.82 -7.52
CA VAL A 321 19.47 2.75 -6.95
C VAL A 321 18.67 1.87 -6.00
N VAL A 322 17.81 2.45 -5.17
CA VAL A 322 16.91 1.69 -4.28
C VAL A 322 15.94 0.84 -5.11
N ALA A 323 15.34 1.39 -6.17
CA ALA A 323 14.45 0.65 -7.05
C ALA A 323 15.15 -0.54 -7.74
N ILE A 324 16.39 -0.37 -8.21
CA ILE A 324 17.20 -1.45 -8.79
C ILE A 324 17.47 -2.55 -7.75
N GLY A 325 17.85 -2.16 -6.51
CA GLY A 325 18.08 -3.11 -5.43
C GLY A 325 16.86 -3.97 -5.11
N ILE A 326 15.67 -3.35 -5.06
CA ILE A 326 14.40 -4.05 -4.84
C ILE A 326 14.06 -4.98 -6.01
N SER A 327 14.28 -4.54 -7.27
CA SER A 327 14.03 -5.38 -8.46
C SER A 327 14.85 -6.67 -8.43
N ILE A 328 16.14 -6.56 -8.10
CA ILE A 328 17.05 -7.72 -8.02
C ILE A 328 16.62 -8.67 -6.89
N TYR A 329 16.34 -8.13 -5.70
CA TYR A 329 15.88 -8.92 -4.56
C TYR A 329 14.58 -9.67 -4.87
N ARG A 330 13.63 -8.98 -5.50
CA ARG A 330 12.35 -9.54 -5.93
C ARG A 330 12.57 -10.72 -6.86
N THR A 331 13.29 -10.53 -7.97
CA THR A 331 13.50 -11.58 -8.99
C THR A 331 14.14 -12.83 -8.37
N SER A 332 15.16 -12.67 -7.52
CA SER A 332 15.79 -13.81 -6.83
C SER A 332 14.83 -14.56 -5.91
N THR A 333 13.91 -13.86 -5.24
CA THR A 333 12.95 -14.46 -4.30
C THR A 333 11.83 -15.18 -5.04
N VAL A 334 11.35 -14.62 -6.16
CA VAL A 334 10.32 -15.23 -7.01
C VAL A 334 10.75 -16.61 -7.48
N ASP A 335 11.97 -16.73 -8.02
CA ASP A 335 12.46 -18.00 -8.57
C ASP A 335 12.52 -19.10 -7.51
N MET A 336 12.85 -18.75 -6.28
CA MET A 336 12.89 -19.69 -5.16
C MET A 336 11.47 -20.13 -4.74
N LEU A 337 10.55 -19.17 -4.57
CA LEU A 337 9.18 -19.47 -4.14
C LEU A 337 8.39 -20.24 -5.20
N LEU A 338 8.57 -19.90 -6.48
CA LEU A 338 7.88 -20.59 -7.57
C LEU A 338 8.34 -22.04 -7.71
N LYS A 339 9.64 -22.31 -7.53
CA LYS A 339 10.16 -23.69 -7.50
C LYS A 339 9.55 -24.50 -6.36
N LYS A 340 9.47 -23.93 -5.15
CA LYS A 340 8.84 -24.59 -3.99
C LYS A 340 7.36 -24.90 -4.23
N LEU A 341 6.62 -23.98 -4.85
CA LEU A 341 5.20 -24.19 -5.18
C LEU A 341 5.00 -25.28 -6.25
N LEU A 342 5.93 -25.41 -7.19
CA LEU A 342 5.90 -26.49 -8.18
C LEU A 342 6.17 -27.86 -7.56
N GLU A 343 6.98 -27.92 -6.49
CA GLU A 343 7.27 -29.14 -5.74
C GLU A 343 6.11 -29.55 -4.82
N ASP A 344 5.46 -28.60 -4.13
CA ASP A 344 4.33 -28.85 -3.23
C ASP A 344 3.13 -27.94 -3.52
N GLN A 345 2.19 -28.47 -4.30
CA GLN A 345 0.96 -27.79 -4.71
C GLN A 345 -0.11 -27.72 -3.61
N ASN A 346 0.02 -28.48 -2.52
CA ASN A 346 -0.98 -28.52 -1.44
C ASN A 346 -0.63 -27.59 -0.27
N SER A 347 0.57 -27.00 -0.27
CA SER A 347 0.99 -26.02 0.72
C SER A 347 0.52 -24.60 0.37
N PHE A 348 0.33 -23.76 1.38
CA PHE A 348 0.09 -22.32 1.19
C PHE A 348 1.37 -21.63 0.69
N PRO A 349 1.36 -20.99 -0.50
CA PRO A 349 2.47 -20.17 -0.94
C PRO A 349 2.43 -18.79 -0.27
N ASN A 350 3.46 -18.47 0.51
CA ASN A 350 3.58 -17.15 1.10
C ASN A 350 4.14 -16.13 0.10
N PHE A 351 3.26 -15.54 -0.70
CA PHE A 351 3.59 -14.46 -1.65
C PHE A 351 3.45 -13.05 -1.06
N GLU A 352 3.14 -12.92 0.22
CA GLU A 352 2.91 -11.59 0.77
C GLU A 352 4.17 -10.72 0.85
N PRO A 353 5.32 -11.17 1.38
CA PRO A 353 6.50 -10.32 1.46
C PRO A 353 6.89 -9.77 0.08
N LEU A 354 6.68 -10.60 -0.94
CA LEU A 354 6.87 -10.27 -2.34
C LEU A 354 5.86 -9.22 -2.86
N ALA A 355 4.59 -9.34 -2.51
CA ALA A 355 3.57 -8.34 -2.82
C ALA A 355 3.86 -6.99 -2.12
N TYR A 356 4.33 -7.02 -0.88
CA TYR A 356 4.76 -5.83 -0.15
C TYR A 356 5.90 -5.11 -0.87
N TRP A 357 6.99 -5.84 -1.21
CA TRP A 357 8.11 -5.26 -1.96
C TRP A 357 7.70 -4.76 -3.35
N GLN A 358 6.74 -5.42 -4.01
CA GLN A 358 6.17 -4.94 -5.27
C GLN A 358 5.44 -3.59 -5.10
N MET A 359 4.66 -3.43 -4.04
CA MET A 359 3.98 -2.17 -3.73
C MET A 359 4.99 -1.05 -3.48
N GLN A 360 6.04 -1.32 -2.68
CA GLN A 360 7.10 -0.36 -2.42
C GLN A 360 7.86 0.01 -3.70
N PHE A 361 8.18 -0.97 -4.55
CA PHE A 361 8.80 -0.73 -5.84
C PHE A 361 7.94 0.19 -6.73
N ASN A 362 6.63 -0.06 -6.82
CA ASN A 362 5.72 0.77 -7.60
C ASN A 362 5.65 2.22 -7.07
N ASN A 363 5.58 2.39 -5.76
CA ASN A 363 5.58 3.71 -5.11
C ASN A 363 6.88 4.48 -5.41
N ILE A 364 8.04 3.84 -5.25
CA ILE A 364 9.35 4.45 -5.52
C ILE A 364 9.49 4.78 -7.01
N ALA A 365 9.09 3.87 -7.90
CA ALA A 365 9.12 4.10 -9.34
C ALA A 365 8.24 5.29 -9.75
N ALA A 366 7.02 5.38 -9.23
CA ALA A 366 6.10 6.48 -9.51
C ALA A 366 6.65 7.84 -9.04
N VAL A 367 7.20 7.89 -7.83
CA VAL A 367 7.86 9.11 -7.29
C VAL A 367 9.09 9.49 -8.12
N THR A 368 9.88 8.51 -8.55
CA THR A 368 11.05 8.74 -9.41
C THR A 368 10.62 9.34 -10.75
N VAL A 369 9.60 8.78 -11.41
CA VAL A 369 9.05 9.31 -12.67
C VAL A 369 8.56 10.75 -12.48
N PHE A 370 7.87 11.05 -11.38
CA PHE A 370 7.40 12.39 -11.07
C PHE A 370 8.55 13.42 -11.01
N PHE A 371 9.63 13.12 -10.29
CA PHE A 371 10.79 14.01 -10.21
C PHE A 371 11.53 14.12 -11.55
N VAL A 372 11.59 13.05 -12.35
CA VAL A 372 12.16 13.08 -13.70
C VAL A 372 11.36 14.01 -14.62
N TRP A 373 10.03 14.04 -14.51
CA TRP A 373 9.22 15.02 -15.24
C TRP A 373 9.49 16.46 -14.77
N ILE A 374 9.59 16.71 -13.45
CA ILE A 374 9.91 18.03 -12.91
C ILE A 374 11.28 18.53 -13.40
N LYS A 375 12.29 17.65 -13.46
CA LYS A 375 13.64 18.01 -13.93
C LYS A 375 13.66 18.52 -15.38
N LEU A 376 12.66 18.22 -16.21
CA LEU A 376 12.54 18.84 -17.54
C LEU A 376 12.47 20.37 -17.46
N PHE A 377 11.92 20.96 -16.40
CA PHE A 377 11.88 22.41 -16.23
C PHE A 377 13.28 23.05 -16.19
N LYS A 378 14.32 22.32 -15.75
CA LYS A 378 15.73 22.76 -15.81
C LYS A 378 16.14 23.10 -17.25
N PHE A 379 15.68 22.30 -18.22
CA PHE A 379 16.00 22.46 -19.63
C PHE A 379 15.05 23.40 -20.37
N VAL A 380 13.79 23.55 -19.94
CA VAL A 380 12.82 24.47 -20.58
C VAL A 380 13.21 25.96 -20.38
N ASN A 381 14.09 26.25 -19.42
CA ASN A 381 14.62 27.59 -19.14
C ASN A 381 15.52 28.18 -20.25
N PHE A 382 15.65 27.53 -21.41
CA PHE A 382 16.30 28.10 -22.59
C PHE A 382 15.57 29.30 -23.18
N ASN A 383 14.24 29.35 -23.06
CA ASN A 383 13.48 30.51 -23.52
C ASN A 383 13.57 31.64 -22.48
N ARG A 384 13.83 32.87 -22.94
CA ARG A 384 13.95 34.07 -22.08
C ARG A 384 12.72 34.28 -21.20
N THR A 385 11.52 34.05 -21.74
CA THR A 385 10.25 34.22 -21.00
C THR A 385 10.09 33.18 -19.88
N MET A 386 10.46 31.92 -20.13
CA MET A 386 10.39 30.84 -19.13
C MET A 386 11.44 30.99 -18.04
N SER A 387 12.65 31.42 -18.39
CA SER A 387 13.69 31.75 -17.41
C SER A 387 13.26 32.88 -16.47
N GLN A 388 12.55 33.89 -16.99
CA GLN A 388 11.98 34.95 -16.16
C GLN A 388 10.94 34.41 -15.17
N LEU A 389 10.03 33.53 -15.60
CA LEU A 389 9.05 32.88 -14.71
C LEU A 389 9.72 32.04 -13.60
N SER A 390 10.71 31.23 -13.97
CA SER A 390 11.44 30.38 -13.01
C SER A 390 12.22 31.23 -11.99
N THR A 391 12.84 32.33 -12.42
CA THR A 391 13.55 33.25 -11.51
C THR A 391 12.59 34.03 -10.61
N THR A 392 11.42 34.45 -11.10
CA THR A 392 10.39 35.06 -10.25
C THR A 392 9.87 34.09 -9.19
N MET A 393 9.63 32.83 -9.56
CA MET A 393 9.19 31.79 -8.62
C MET A 393 10.28 31.53 -7.57
N SER A 394 11.52 31.32 -7.99
CA SER A 394 12.63 31.09 -7.04
C SER A 394 12.86 32.27 -6.08
N ARG A 395 12.57 33.50 -6.49
CA ARG A 395 12.70 34.68 -5.62
C ARG A 395 11.57 34.78 -4.61
N CYS A 396 10.32 34.48 -5.01
CA CYS A 396 9.19 34.54 -4.08
C CYS A 396 9.12 33.36 -3.10
N VAL A 397 9.80 32.22 -3.37
CA VAL A 397 9.83 31.06 -2.45
C VAL A 397 10.17 31.46 -1.02
N LYS A 398 11.10 32.39 -0.78
CA LYS A 398 11.47 32.79 0.58
C LYS A 398 10.31 33.46 1.33
N ASP A 399 9.56 34.32 0.64
CA ASP A 399 8.41 35.03 1.22
C ASP A 399 7.21 34.07 1.37
N VAL A 400 6.99 33.19 0.39
CA VAL A 400 5.96 32.14 0.43
C VAL A 400 6.21 31.18 1.58
N ILE A 401 7.46 30.78 1.86
CA ILE A 401 7.78 29.94 3.03
C ILE A 401 7.42 30.66 4.33
N GLY A 402 7.71 31.96 4.44
CA GLY A 402 7.34 32.76 5.61
C GLY A 402 5.83 32.79 5.84
N PHE A 403 5.05 33.02 4.78
CA PHE A 403 3.60 32.98 4.82
C PHE A 403 3.05 31.58 5.11
N ALA A 404 3.64 30.54 4.51
CA ALA A 404 3.22 29.15 4.70
C ALA A 404 3.32 28.72 6.17
N ILE A 405 4.34 29.19 6.91
CA ILE A 405 4.45 28.92 8.35
C ILE A 405 3.26 29.53 9.11
N MET A 406 2.88 30.78 8.80
CA MET A 406 1.71 31.41 9.41
C MET A 406 0.42 30.66 9.06
N PHE A 407 0.26 30.25 7.80
CA PHE A 407 -0.86 29.43 7.35
C PHE A 407 -0.95 28.12 8.14
N PHE A 408 0.14 27.35 8.22
CA PHE A 408 0.14 26.05 8.90
C PHE A 408 -0.11 26.15 10.40
N ILE A 409 0.31 27.23 11.07
CA ILE A 409 -0.02 27.45 12.49
C ILE A 409 -1.53 27.57 12.68
N ILE A 410 -2.21 28.38 11.87
CA ILE A 410 -3.66 28.56 11.96
C ILE A 410 -4.37 27.27 11.52
N PHE A 411 -3.89 26.64 10.45
CA PHE A 411 -4.45 25.40 9.92
C PHE A 411 -4.41 24.27 10.94
N LEU A 412 -3.25 24.02 11.57
CA LEU A 412 -3.11 23.00 12.61
C LEU A 412 -3.89 23.34 13.88
N ALA A 413 -4.03 24.62 14.23
CA ALA A 413 -4.87 25.03 15.35
C ALA A 413 -6.34 24.65 15.13
N TYR A 414 -6.85 24.88 13.92
CA TYR A 414 -8.19 24.41 13.54
C TYR A 414 -8.25 22.88 13.48
N ALA A 415 -7.20 22.19 13.03
CA ALA A 415 -7.18 20.73 12.97
C ALA A 415 -7.29 20.12 14.37
N GLN A 416 -6.55 20.68 15.32
CA GLN A 416 -6.62 20.30 16.73
C GLN A 416 -7.99 20.60 17.33
N LEU A 417 -8.58 21.76 17.02
CA LEU A 417 -9.93 22.11 17.46
C LEU A 417 -10.97 21.12 16.91
N ALA A 418 -10.88 20.78 15.62
CA ALA A 418 -11.79 19.84 14.97
C ALA A 418 -11.67 18.44 15.57
N TYR A 419 -10.45 17.96 15.80
CA TYR A 419 -10.20 16.67 16.42
C TYR A 419 -10.82 16.56 17.82
N LEU A 420 -10.65 17.59 18.65
CA LEU A 420 -11.19 17.62 20.02
C LEU A 420 -12.72 17.74 20.07
N VAL A 421 -13.34 18.44 19.10
CA VAL A 421 -14.79 18.67 19.09
C VAL A 421 -15.54 17.55 18.38
N PHE A 422 -15.05 17.08 17.23
CA PHE A 422 -15.76 16.17 16.34
C PHE A 422 -15.19 14.75 16.30
N GLY A 423 -13.97 14.53 16.80
CA GLY A 423 -13.27 13.25 16.63
C GLY A 423 -13.92 12.03 17.28
N THR A 424 -14.86 12.23 18.21
CA THR A 424 -15.63 11.13 18.82
C THR A 424 -16.91 10.77 18.05
N GLN A 425 -17.33 11.58 17.08
CA GLN A 425 -18.64 11.45 16.43
C GLN A 425 -18.59 11.33 14.91
N ILE A 426 -17.57 11.90 14.27
CA ILE A 426 -17.46 11.96 12.81
C ILE A 426 -16.20 11.23 12.35
N ASP A 427 -16.37 10.29 11.41
CA ASP A 427 -15.28 9.46 10.88
C ASP A 427 -14.20 10.29 10.18
N ASP A 428 -14.59 11.33 9.42
CA ASP A 428 -13.68 12.28 8.76
C ASP A 428 -12.75 13.04 9.74
N PHE A 429 -13.08 13.07 11.04
CA PHE A 429 -12.27 13.69 12.09
C PHE A 429 -11.74 12.66 13.12
N SER A 430 -11.83 11.37 12.83
CA SER A 430 -11.52 10.27 13.77
C SER A 430 -10.05 10.21 14.20
N THR A 431 -9.12 10.54 13.31
CA THR A 431 -7.69 10.70 13.63
C THR A 431 -7.21 12.12 13.34
N PHE A 432 -6.16 12.56 14.04
CA PHE A 432 -5.58 13.88 13.81
C PHE A 432 -5.05 14.03 12.37
N GLN A 433 -4.56 12.95 11.76
CA GLN A 433 -4.12 12.93 10.38
C GLN A 433 -5.30 13.11 9.41
N ASP A 434 -6.42 12.42 9.66
CA ASP A 434 -7.63 12.56 8.84
C ASP A 434 -8.24 13.95 8.97
N CYS A 435 -8.19 14.57 10.16
CA CYS A 435 -8.61 15.96 10.36
C CYS A 435 -7.87 16.94 9.43
N ILE A 436 -6.56 16.76 9.26
CA ILE A 436 -5.73 17.57 8.35
C ILE A 436 -6.21 17.41 6.90
N PHE A 437 -6.48 16.16 6.47
CA PHE A 437 -6.96 15.89 5.11
C PHE A 437 -8.38 16.42 4.88
N THR A 438 -9.28 16.24 5.85
CA THR A 438 -10.65 16.75 5.81
C THR A 438 -10.68 18.27 5.70
N GLN A 439 -9.76 18.99 6.35
CA GLN A 439 -9.64 20.43 6.18
C GLN A 439 -9.23 20.86 4.77
N PHE A 440 -8.31 20.13 4.13
CA PHE A 440 -8.00 20.36 2.72
C PHE A 440 -9.22 20.06 1.82
N ARG A 441 -10.01 19.01 2.13
CA ARG A 441 -11.25 18.72 1.41
C ARG A 441 -12.27 19.85 1.54
N ILE A 442 -12.43 20.44 2.73
CA ILE A 442 -13.27 21.63 2.94
C ILE A 442 -12.82 22.80 2.06
N ILE A 443 -11.50 23.05 1.95
CA ILE A 443 -10.95 24.11 1.07
C ILE A 443 -11.24 23.82 -0.41
N LEU A 444 -11.28 22.55 -0.82
CA LEU A 444 -11.64 22.15 -2.18
C LEU A 444 -13.16 22.18 -2.43
N GLY A 445 -13.98 22.34 -1.39
CA GLY A 445 -15.43 22.36 -1.46
C GLY A 445 -16.11 20.99 -1.30
N ASP A 446 -15.37 19.95 -0.89
CA ASP A 446 -15.90 18.63 -0.56
C ASP A 446 -16.03 18.50 0.97
N PHE A 447 -17.26 18.62 1.49
CA PHE A 447 -17.52 18.51 2.93
C PHE A 447 -18.95 18.09 3.22
N ASN A 448 -19.13 17.29 4.27
CA ASN A 448 -20.45 16.91 4.77
C ASN A 448 -20.86 17.80 5.95
N PHE A 449 -21.48 18.96 5.65
CA PHE A 449 -21.87 19.91 6.70
C PHE A 449 -22.97 19.37 7.62
N THR A 450 -23.86 18.51 7.12
CA THR A 450 -24.97 17.99 7.94
C THR A 450 -24.46 17.15 9.11
N GLU A 451 -23.42 16.34 8.90
CA GLU A 451 -22.78 15.57 9.99
C GLU A 451 -22.12 16.49 11.03
N VAL A 452 -21.50 17.59 10.59
CA VAL A 452 -20.86 18.57 11.48
C VAL A 452 -21.89 19.30 12.34
N GLU A 453 -23.03 19.68 11.76
CA GLU A 453 -24.13 20.33 12.49
C GLU A 453 -24.82 19.37 13.47
N GLU A 454 -25.02 18.11 13.07
CA GLU A 454 -25.61 17.08 13.93
C GLU A 454 -24.72 16.75 15.11
N ALA A 455 -23.39 16.69 14.90
CA ALA A 455 -22.44 16.37 15.96
C ALA A 455 -22.37 17.44 17.05
N ASN A 456 -22.37 18.72 16.64
CA ASN A 456 -22.48 19.83 17.58
C ASN A 456 -23.18 21.03 16.95
N ARG A 457 -24.46 21.22 17.31
CA ARG A 457 -25.33 22.28 16.76
C ARG A 457 -24.81 23.70 16.94
N ILE A 458 -23.95 23.96 17.93
CA ILE A 458 -23.42 25.30 18.21
C ILE A 458 -22.00 25.42 17.66
N LEU A 459 -21.08 24.56 18.10
CA LEU A 459 -19.68 24.65 17.72
C LEU A 459 -19.44 24.24 16.26
N GLY A 460 -20.25 23.35 15.68
CA GLY A 460 -20.18 22.92 14.28
C GLY A 460 -20.25 24.09 13.31
N PRO A 461 -21.37 24.84 13.27
CA PRO A 461 -21.51 26.00 12.40
C PRO A 461 -20.49 27.11 12.67
N ILE A 462 -20.12 27.35 13.94
CA ILE A 462 -19.12 28.35 14.31
C ILE A 462 -17.73 27.96 13.77
N TYR A 463 -17.31 26.71 13.99
CA TYR A 463 -16.06 26.18 13.45
C TYR A 463 -16.03 26.32 11.94
N PHE A 464 -17.06 25.84 11.25
CA PHE A 464 -17.11 25.85 9.79
C PHE A 464 -17.10 27.27 9.22
N THR A 465 -17.93 28.16 9.75
CA THR A 465 -18.04 29.56 9.28
C THR A 465 -16.73 30.32 9.50
N THR A 466 -16.12 30.17 10.68
CA THR A 466 -14.85 30.86 10.98
C THR A 466 -13.70 30.27 10.19
N PHE A 467 -13.62 28.94 10.05
CA PHE A 467 -12.59 28.28 9.23
C PHE A 467 -12.67 28.74 7.78
N VAL A 468 -13.87 28.70 7.18
CA VAL A 468 -14.07 29.17 5.80
C VAL A 468 -13.71 30.64 5.69
N PHE A 469 -14.12 31.48 6.64
CA PHE A 469 -13.81 32.90 6.60
C PHE A 469 -12.30 33.18 6.65
N PHE A 470 -11.58 32.61 7.62
CA PHE A 470 -10.14 32.83 7.76
C PHE A 470 -9.33 32.17 6.65
N MET A 471 -9.66 30.94 6.25
CA MET A 471 -8.89 30.23 5.23
C MET A 471 -9.14 30.78 3.83
N PHE A 472 -10.39 31.03 3.43
CA PHE A 472 -10.69 31.47 2.07
C PHE A 472 -10.53 32.97 1.84
N PHE A 473 -10.89 33.83 2.81
CA PHE A 473 -10.88 35.28 2.56
C PHE A 473 -9.63 35.98 3.07
N ILE A 474 -8.86 35.38 3.98
CA ILE A 474 -7.65 36.00 4.54
C ILE A 474 -6.38 35.31 4.05
N LEU A 475 -6.37 33.97 3.98
CA LEU A 475 -5.15 33.21 3.74
C LEU A 475 -4.96 32.72 2.29
N LEU A 476 -6.05 32.49 1.56
CA LEU A 476 -6.07 32.24 0.11
C LEU A 476 -6.25 33.56 -0.65
#